data_AF-X1SRV6-F1
#
_entry.id   AF-X1SRV6-F1
#
_cell.length_a   1.000
_cell.length_b   1.000
_cell.length_c   1.000
_cell.angle_alpha   90.00
_cell.angle_beta   90.00
_cell.angle_gamma   90.00
#
_symmetry.space_group_name_H-M   'P 1'
#
loop_
_entity.id
_entity.type
_entity.pdbx_description
1 polymer ?
#
loop_
_entity_poly.entity_id
_entity_poly.type
_entity_poly.pdbx_seq_one_letter_code
_entity_poly.pdbx_strand_id
1 'polypeptide(L)'
;MARNLIKKISDFFCSIPRILFINFYKLFTRTRVFNTKRLPRRKSVILAINHTADADPIILLAAIKKKIYFIAESENFGNWLTSFFMRKFANCVPV
;
A
#
# COMPACT_ATOMS: atom_id res chain seq x y z
N MET A 1 2.62 2.52 30.13
CA MET A 1 1.45 1.79 29.61
C MET A 1 0.54 2.67 28.73
N ALA A 2 0.11 3.86 29.18
CA ALA A 2 -0.77 4.77 28.42
C ALA A 2 -0.22 5.24 27.05
N ARG A 3 1.09 5.54 26.93
CA ARG A 3 1.71 5.95 25.65
C ARG A 3 1.60 4.90 24.54
N ASN A 4 1.66 3.61 24.88
CA ASN A 4 1.50 2.52 23.90
C ASN A 4 0.05 2.39 23.45
N LEU A 5 -0.92 2.64 24.35
CA LEU A 5 -2.34 2.62 24.02
C LEU A 5 -2.70 3.77 23.07
N ILE A 6 -2.21 4.97 23.35
CA ILE A 6 -2.41 6.16 22.50
C ILE A 6 -1.79 5.96 21.12
N LYS A 7 -0.57 5.39 21.04
CA LYS A 7 0.04 5.01 19.75
C LYS A 7 -0.80 3.99 18.98
N LYS A 8 -1.28 2.95 19.65
CA LYS A 8 -2.09 1.90 19.01
C LYS A 8 -3.42 2.43 18.48
N ILE A 9 -4.05 3.33 19.23
CA ILE A 9 -5.28 4.04 18.82
C ILE A 9 -4.97 4.94 17.62
N SER A 10 -3.91 5.75 17.68
CA SER A 10 -3.48 6.62 16.58
C SER A 10 -3.14 5.83 15.30
N ASP A 11 -2.43 4.72 15.42
CA ASP A 11 -2.12 3.84 14.29
C ASP A 11 -3.38 3.15 13.73
N PHE A 12 -4.34 2.78 14.58
CA PHE A 12 -5.64 2.28 14.15
C PHE A 12 -6.40 3.35 13.35
N PHE A 13 -6.50 4.58 13.86
CA PHE A 13 -7.11 5.69 13.13
C PHE A 13 -6.38 6.04 11.84
N CYS A 14 -5.03 5.96 11.80
CA CYS A 14 -4.26 6.12 10.56
C CYS A 14 -4.49 4.99 9.55
N SER A 15 -4.90 3.80 10.00
CA SER A 15 -5.18 2.65 9.14
C SER A 15 -6.56 2.69 8.49
N ILE A 16 -7.53 3.38 9.10
CA ILE A 16 -8.90 3.50 8.59
C ILE A 16 -8.94 4.19 7.21
N PRO A 17 -8.32 5.37 7.00
CA PRO A 17 -8.24 6.00 5.69
C PRO A 17 -7.65 5.09 4.62
N ARG A 18 -6.59 4.33 4.95
CA ARG A 18 -5.98 3.38 4.01
C ARG A 18 -6.97 2.30 3.56
N ILE A 19 -7.71 1.72 4.49
CA ILE A 19 -8.72 0.69 4.19
C ILE A 19 -9.85 1.29 3.35
N LEU A 20 -10.31 2.49 3.72
CA LEU A 20 -11.35 3.23 3.00
C LEU A 20 -10.91 3.53 1.56
N PHE A 21 -9.68 4.05 1.38
CA PHE A 21 -9.13 4.43 0.08
C PHE A 21 -8.92 3.23 -0.84
N ILE A 22 -8.40 2.12 -0.30
CA ILE A 22 -8.25 0.86 -1.03
C ILE A 22 -9.60 0.33 -1.50
N ASN A 23 -10.61 0.35 -0.63
CA ASN A 23 -11.96 -0.10 -0.97
C ASN A 23 -12.67 0.86 -1.93
N PHE A 24 -12.44 2.16 -1.81
CA PHE A 24 -12.91 3.17 -2.77
C PHE A 24 -12.37 2.86 -4.16
N TYR A 25 -11.04 2.72 -4.32
CA TYR A 25 -10.46 2.38 -5.62
C TYR A 25 -10.99 1.06 -6.17
N LYS A 26 -11.26 0.07 -5.33
CA LYS A 26 -11.88 -1.19 -5.75
C LYS A 26 -13.31 -1.03 -6.30
N LEU A 27 -14.06 -0.02 -5.86
CA LEU A 27 -15.41 0.27 -6.37
C LEU A 27 -15.37 1.00 -7.71
N PHE A 28 -14.43 1.95 -7.89
CA PHE A 28 -14.32 2.75 -9.12
C PHE A 28 -13.49 2.08 -10.22
N THR A 29 -12.58 1.17 -9.85
CA THR A 29 -11.79 0.42 -10.82
C THR A 29 -12.44 -0.93 -11.12
N ARG A 30 -12.69 -1.21 -12.40
CA ARG A 30 -13.15 -2.53 -12.86
C ARG A 30 -11.98 -3.51 -12.93
N THR A 31 -11.35 -3.77 -11.79
CA THR A 31 -10.13 -4.58 -11.70
C THR A 31 -10.43 -6.06 -11.98
N ARG A 32 -9.73 -6.64 -12.96
CA ARG A 32 -9.75 -8.08 -13.24
C ARG A 32 -8.40 -8.68 -12.88
N VAL A 33 -8.40 -9.68 -12.00
CA VAL A 33 -7.18 -10.36 -11.56
C VAL A 33 -7.15 -11.76 -12.15
N PHE A 34 -6.16 -12.04 -12.99
CA PHE A 34 -5.98 -13.33 -13.63
C PHE A 34 -4.89 -14.15 -12.93
N ASN A 35 -4.96 -15.48 -13.06
CA ASN A 35 -3.90 -16.39 -12.60
C ASN A 35 -3.48 -16.26 -11.13
N THR A 36 -4.41 -15.95 -10.23
CA THR A 36 -4.15 -15.75 -8.79
C THR A 36 -3.46 -16.94 -8.12
N LYS A 37 -3.64 -18.15 -8.66
CA LYS A 37 -2.97 -19.39 -8.18
C LYS A 37 -1.45 -19.37 -8.37
N ARG A 38 -0.91 -18.56 -9.29
CA ARG A 38 0.54 -18.44 -9.51
C ARG A 38 1.25 -17.65 -8.42
N LEU A 39 0.53 -16.82 -7.67
CA LEU A 39 1.11 -16.04 -6.58
C LEU A 39 1.23 -16.91 -5.32
N PRO A 40 2.45 -17.25 -4.86
CA PRO A 40 2.61 -18.10 -3.69
C PRO A 40 2.15 -17.39 -2.42
N ARG A 41 1.23 -18.03 -1.70
CA ARG A 41 0.64 -17.50 -0.46
C ARG A 41 1.68 -17.35 0.66
N ARG A 42 2.54 -18.34 0.85
CA ARG A 42 3.45 -18.46 2.01
C ARG A 42 4.92 -18.12 1.73
N LYS A 43 5.28 -17.72 0.50
CA LYS A 43 6.66 -17.35 0.14
C LYS A 43 6.76 -15.86 -0.17
N SER A 44 7.91 -15.26 0.14
CA SER A 44 8.25 -13.92 -0.35
C SER A 44 8.50 -13.98 -1.86
N VAL A 45 8.10 -12.92 -2.57
CA VAL A 45 8.30 -12.80 -4.02
C VAL A 45 8.61 -11.36 -4.37
N ILE A 46 9.35 -11.18 -5.45
CA ILE A 46 9.51 -9.89 -6.10
C ILE A 46 8.43 -9.80 -7.18
N LEU A 47 7.64 -8.73 -7.14
CA LEU A 47 6.69 -8.41 -8.19
C LEU A 47 7.35 -7.41 -9.12
N ALA A 48 7.70 -7.85 -10.33
CA ALA A 48 8.09 -6.95 -11.40
C ALA A 48 6.81 -6.51 -12.13
N ILE A 49 6.55 -5.20 -12.13
CA ILE A 49 5.28 -4.63 -12.59
C ILE A 49 5.61 -3.46 -13.50
N ASN A 50 4.86 -3.31 -14.59
CA ASN A 50 4.87 -2.09 -15.36
C ASN A 50 4.34 -0.93 -14.50
N HIS A 51 4.99 0.23 -14.58
CA HIS A 51 4.51 1.44 -13.91
C HIS A 51 3.84 2.35 -14.94
N THR A 52 2.54 2.55 -14.81
CA THR A 52 1.72 3.33 -15.74
C THR A 52 1.05 4.54 -15.10
N ALA A 53 0.80 4.49 -13.79
CA ALA A 53 0.15 5.57 -13.07
C ALA A 53 0.68 5.66 -11.63
N ASP A 54 0.69 6.87 -11.06
CA ASP A 54 1.08 7.09 -9.67
C ASP A 54 0.19 6.33 -8.66
N ALA A 55 -1.03 5.96 -9.09
CA ALA A 55 -1.98 5.19 -8.30
C ALA A 55 -1.69 3.67 -8.28
N ASP A 56 -0.72 3.18 -9.06
CA ASP A 56 -0.39 1.75 -9.17
C ASP A 56 -0.20 1.06 -7.81
N PRO A 57 0.53 1.63 -6.82
CA PRO A 57 0.70 0.99 -5.52
C PRO A 57 -0.62 0.73 -4.79
N ILE A 58 -1.56 1.68 -4.86
CA ILE A 58 -2.86 1.59 -4.19
C ILE A 58 -3.73 0.54 -4.90
N ILE A 59 -3.76 0.56 -6.23
CA ILE A 59 -4.51 -0.40 -7.05
C ILE A 59 -4.02 -1.83 -6.80
N LEU A 60 -2.69 -2.02 -6.75
CA LEU A 60 -2.08 -3.33 -6.48
C LEU A 60 -2.36 -3.82 -5.06
N LEU A 61 -2.28 -2.93 -4.05
CA LEU A 61 -2.67 -3.26 -2.68
C LEU A 61 -4.16 -3.64 -2.57
N ALA A 62 -5.03 -3.05 -3.40
CA ALA A 62 -6.44 -3.39 -3.46
C ALA A 62 -6.71 -4.73 -4.17
N ALA A 63 -5.98 -5.00 -5.25
CA ALA A 63 -6.17 -6.16 -6.11
C ALA A 63 -5.55 -7.44 -5.53
N ILE A 64 -4.40 -7.32 -4.88
CA ILE A 64 -3.58 -8.46 -4.46
C ILE A 64 -3.75 -8.70 -2.95
N LYS A 65 -4.22 -9.89 -2.58
CA LYS A 65 -4.37 -10.33 -1.18
C LYS A 65 -3.04 -10.74 -0.53
N LYS A 66 -1.99 -9.93 -0.69
CA LYS A 66 -0.65 -10.12 -0.12
C LYS A 66 -0.09 -8.77 0.32
N LYS A 67 0.68 -8.74 1.40
CA LYS A 67 1.41 -7.53 1.78
C LYS A 67 2.48 -7.24 0.74
N ILE A 68 2.42 -6.06 0.13
CA ILE A 68 3.38 -5.58 -0.88
C ILE A 68 4.11 -4.38 -0.30
N TYR A 69 5.42 -4.36 -0.53
CA TYR A 69 6.28 -3.20 -0.32
C TYR A 69 6.78 -2.74 -1.67
N PHE A 70 6.73 -1.44 -1.92
CA PHE A 70 7.16 -0.83 -3.17
C PHE A 70 8.51 -0.16 -2.98
N ILE A 71 9.29 -0.14 -4.05
CA ILE A 71 10.53 0.64 -4.11
C ILE A 71 10.19 1.93 -4.83
N ALA A 72 10.51 3.06 -4.22
CA ALA A 72 10.29 4.37 -4.80
C ALA A 72 11.52 5.26 -4.59
N GLU A 73 11.75 6.18 -5.52
CA GLU A 73 12.86 7.13 -5.45
C GLU A 73 12.79 7.98 -4.18
N SER A 74 13.95 8.19 -3.54
CA SER A 74 14.07 8.94 -2.30
C SER A 74 13.47 10.37 -2.35
N GLU A 75 13.49 11.03 -3.50
CA GLU A 75 12.92 12.37 -3.71
C GLU A 75 11.41 12.43 -3.42
N ASN A 76 10.67 11.34 -3.68
CA ASN A 76 9.23 11.26 -3.38
C ASN A 76 8.92 11.37 -1.89
N PHE A 77 9.92 11.22 -1.02
CA PHE A 77 9.81 11.34 0.44
C PHE A 77 10.25 12.71 0.97
N GLY A 78 10.59 13.66 0.09
CA GLY A 78 11.09 14.99 0.47
C GLY A 78 10.07 15.85 1.20
N ASN A 79 8.78 15.76 0.84
CA ASN A 79 7.72 16.55 1.49
C ASN A 79 7.04 15.73 2.59
N TRP A 80 6.69 16.36 3.72
CA TRP A 80 6.05 15.66 4.83
C TRP A 80 4.76 14.93 4.43
N LEU A 81 3.92 15.56 3.61
CA LEU A 81 2.68 14.96 3.10
C LEU A 81 2.95 13.75 2.20
N THR A 82 3.81 13.89 1.18
CA THR A 82 4.12 12.78 0.27
C THR A 82 4.82 11.64 1.00
N SER A 83 5.76 11.96 1.89
CA SER A 83 6.44 10.99 2.76
C SER A 83 5.45 10.22 3.65
N PHE A 84 4.45 10.91 4.21
CA PHE A 84 3.39 10.27 4.99
C PHE A 84 2.58 9.30 4.12
N PHE A 85 2.14 9.71 2.93
CA PHE A 85 1.39 8.82 2.01
C PHE A 85 2.23 7.62 1.56
N MET A 86 3.47 7.85 1.11
CA MET A 86 4.37 6.80 0.66
C MET A 86 4.63 5.77 1.75
N ARG A 87 4.91 6.20 2.99
CA ARG A 87 5.24 5.30 4.10
C ARG A 87 4.00 4.61 4.69
N LYS A 88 2.92 5.35 4.97
CA LYS A 88 1.77 4.83 5.72
C LYS A 88 0.70 4.20 4.82
N PHE A 89 0.44 4.76 3.65
CA PHE A 89 -0.60 4.27 2.74
C PHE A 89 -0.07 3.21 1.78
N ALA A 90 1.05 3.50 1.09
CA ALA A 90 1.55 2.65 0.01
C ALA A 90 2.58 1.59 0.46
N ASN A 91 3.14 1.66 1.68
CA ASN A 91 4.27 0.83 2.13
C ASN A 91 5.50 0.94 1.21
N CYS A 92 5.77 2.15 0.69
CA CYS A 92 6.97 2.40 -0.11
C CYS A 92 8.22 2.49 0.78
N VAL A 93 9.32 2.00 0.24
CA VAL A 93 10.67 2.07 0.81
C VAL A 93 11.50 2.97 -0.12
N PRO A 94 12.14 4.02 0.42
CA PRO A 94 13.02 4.87 -0.37
C PRO A 94 14.26 4.10 -0.77
N VAL A 95 14.69 4.28 -2.03
CA VAL A 95 15.96 3.79 -2.57
C VAL A 95 16.68 4.95 -3.25
#